data_AF-A0A2V7YME9-F1
#
_entry.id   AF-A0A2V7YME9-F1
#
_cell.length_a   1.000
_cell.length_b   1.000
_cell.length_c   1.000
_cell.angle_alpha   90.00
_cell.angle_beta   90.00
_cell.angle_gamma   90.00
#
_symmetry.space_group_name_H-M   'P 1'
#
loop_
_entity.id
_entity.type
_entity.pdbx_description
1 polymer ?
#
loop_
_entity_poly.entity_id
_entity_poly.type
_entity_poly.pdbx_seq_one_letter_code
_entity_poly.pdbx_strand_id
1 'polypeptide(L)'
;MDADHELSRGQSAMTPYIIRTAVTGPLILIALLFVHRILGKRTLANLNSYDLLVDVALGSMVATILLTGVPIRVGLIALAVPLALQMAIAFVTSRSRKAERLVKDRPSVLFFRAKYQTDVMKHQLISEAEVRRSVRKSGLSSMGDVDAVVFETDGTLSVLKKSERTDFSALQGVAGPHEQA
;
A
#
# COMPACT_ATOMS: atom_id res chain seq x y z
N MET A 1 8.85 -36.95 43.97
CA MET A 1 10.19 -36.46 43.62
C MET A 1 10.23 -36.44 42.09
N ASP A 2 9.27 -35.73 41.46
CA ASP A 2 8.92 -35.98 40.04
C ASP A 2 8.51 -34.71 39.26
N ALA A 3 8.24 -33.58 39.93
CA ALA A 3 7.87 -32.33 39.25
C ALA A 3 9.07 -31.63 38.57
N ASP A 4 10.25 -31.71 39.17
CA ASP A 4 11.47 -31.05 38.63
C ASP A 4 11.97 -31.73 37.35
N HIS A 5 11.72 -33.03 37.18
CA HIS A 5 12.11 -33.79 35.99
C HIS A 5 11.22 -33.51 34.78
N GLU A 6 9.94 -33.17 34.98
CA GLU A 6 9.05 -32.76 33.87
C GLU A 6 9.35 -31.33 33.40
N LEU A 7 9.66 -30.42 34.32
CA LEU A 7 10.06 -29.04 33.99
C LEU A 7 11.38 -28.99 33.19
N SER A 8 12.35 -29.85 33.52
CA SER A 8 13.62 -29.95 32.78
C SER A 8 13.47 -30.53 31.36
N ARG A 9 12.57 -31.52 31.18
CA ARG A 9 12.25 -32.07 29.85
C ARG A 9 11.53 -31.07 28.93
N GLY A 10 10.63 -30.26 29.47
CA GLY A 10 9.96 -29.19 28.71
C GLY A 10 10.91 -28.07 28.28
N GLN A 11 11.86 -27.67 29.16
CA GLN A 11 12.83 -26.61 28.85
C GLN A 11 13.84 -27.02 27.79
N SER A 12 14.37 -28.26 27.84
CA SER A 12 15.37 -28.75 26.87
C SER A 12 14.83 -28.89 25.44
N ALA A 13 13.53 -29.13 25.26
CA ALA A 13 12.87 -29.14 23.95
C ALA A 13 12.63 -27.72 23.40
N MET A 14 12.49 -26.72 24.27
CA MET A 14 12.24 -25.32 23.90
C MET A 14 13.50 -24.54 23.53
N THR A 15 14.64 -24.81 24.16
CA THR A 15 15.92 -24.15 23.87
C THR A 15 16.34 -24.19 22.40
N PRO A 16 16.32 -25.35 21.69
CA PRO A 16 16.68 -25.39 20.27
C PRO A 16 15.70 -24.61 19.38
N TYR A 17 14.44 -24.50 19.81
CA TYR A 17 13.44 -23.71 19.10
C TYR A 17 13.70 -22.21 19.21
N ILE A 18 14.02 -21.75 20.43
CA ILE A 18 14.35 -20.34 20.69
C ILE A 18 15.60 -19.93 19.90
N ILE A 19 16.65 -20.74 19.91
CA ILE A 19 17.90 -20.48 19.17
C ILE A 19 17.63 -20.45 17.67
N ARG A 20 16.88 -21.43 17.14
CA ARG A 20 16.51 -21.48 15.71
C ARG A 20 15.76 -20.20 15.31
N THR A 21 14.78 -19.77 16.10
CA THR A 21 13.97 -18.59 15.80
C THR A 21 14.79 -17.30 15.91
N ALA A 22 15.64 -17.18 16.93
CA ALA A 22 16.51 -16.03 17.12
C ALA A 22 17.53 -15.83 15.97
N VAL A 23 17.99 -16.92 15.35
CA VAL A 23 18.91 -16.87 14.20
C VAL A 23 18.15 -16.73 12.88
N THR A 24 17.12 -17.54 12.66
CA THR A 24 16.41 -17.62 11.37
C THR A 24 15.55 -16.38 11.12
N GLY A 25 14.95 -15.79 12.16
CA GLY A 25 14.07 -14.63 12.03
C GLY A 25 14.77 -13.42 11.40
N PRO A 26 15.88 -12.93 11.97
CA PRO A 26 16.66 -11.84 11.39
C PRO A 26 17.15 -12.14 9.97
N LEU A 27 17.60 -13.37 9.69
CA LEU A 27 18.06 -13.77 8.37
C LEU A 27 16.94 -13.69 7.32
N ILE A 28 15.74 -14.16 7.65
CA ILE A 28 14.57 -14.08 6.77
C ILE A 28 14.19 -12.60 6.54
N LEU A 29 14.15 -11.78 7.60
CA LEU A 29 13.84 -10.35 7.48
C LEU A 29 14.86 -9.61 6.62
N ILE A 30 16.16 -9.87 6.80
CA ILE A 30 17.23 -9.30 5.98
C ILE A 30 17.07 -9.73 4.52
N ALA A 31 16.76 -11.00 4.26
CA ALA A 31 16.51 -11.50 2.91
C ALA A 31 15.30 -10.81 2.26
N LEU A 32 14.18 -10.68 2.98
CA LEU A 32 13.01 -9.93 2.49
C LEU A 32 13.35 -8.47 2.20
N LEU A 33 14.08 -7.78 3.09
CA LEU A 33 14.52 -6.40 2.88
C LEU A 33 15.41 -6.27 1.65
N PHE A 34 16.31 -7.23 1.42
CA PHE A 34 17.15 -7.26 0.22
C PHE A 34 16.32 -7.41 -1.06
N VAL A 35 15.37 -8.36 -1.07
CA VAL A 35 14.45 -8.54 -2.20
C VAL A 35 13.66 -7.26 -2.46
N HIS A 36 13.05 -6.67 -1.42
CA HIS A 36 12.32 -5.41 -1.53
C HIS A 36 13.19 -4.27 -2.03
N ARG A 37 14.46 -4.19 -1.63
CA ARG A 37 15.39 -3.16 -2.08
C ARG A 37 15.78 -3.30 -3.55
N ILE A 38 15.87 -4.53 -4.07
CA ILE A 38 16.11 -4.79 -5.50
C ILE A 38 14.87 -4.39 -6.32
N LEU A 39 13.68 -4.70 -5.81
CA LEU A 39 12.39 -4.35 -6.43
C LEU A 39 12.13 -2.84 -6.40
N GLY A 40 12.43 -2.17 -5.28
CA GLY A 40 12.08 -0.78 -4.98
C GLY A 40 12.82 0.28 -5.80
N LYS A 41 13.95 -0.05 -6.44
CA LYS A 41 14.64 0.89 -7.36
C LYS A 41 13.85 1.20 -8.64
N ARG A 42 12.71 0.53 -8.88
CA ARG A 42 11.84 0.74 -10.06
C ARG A 42 10.46 1.32 -9.73
N THR A 43 10.14 1.60 -8.47
CA THR A 43 8.73 1.80 -8.02
C THR A 43 8.53 3.02 -7.12
N LEU A 44 9.37 4.06 -7.23
CA LEU A 44 9.31 5.21 -6.33
C LEU A 44 8.18 6.23 -6.61
N ALA A 45 7.26 5.98 -7.53
CA ALA A 45 6.25 6.99 -7.86
C ALA A 45 4.87 6.78 -7.23
N ASN A 46 4.49 5.57 -6.77
CA ASN A 46 3.24 5.32 -6.05
C ASN A 46 3.34 3.95 -5.37
N LEU A 47 3.51 3.91 -4.05
CA LEU A 47 3.29 2.68 -3.28
C LEU A 47 1.81 2.33 -3.41
N ASN A 48 1.51 1.28 -4.16
CA ASN A 48 0.12 0.88 -4.38
C ASN A 48 -0.41 0.24 -3.09
N SER A 49 -1.66 0.48 -2.73
CA SER A 49 -2.32 -0.20 -1.59
C SER A 49 -2.17 -1.73 -1.64
N TYR A 50 -2.00 -2.28 -2.85
CA TYR A 50 -1.68 -3.68 -3.09
C TYR A 50 -0.32 -4.12 -2.51
N ASP A 51 0.74 -3.32 -2.65
CA ASP A 51 2.07 -3.67 -2.15
C ASP A 51 2.05 -3.80 -0.61
N LEU A 52 1.35 -2.86 0.05
CA LEU A 52 1.15 -2.92 1.50
C LEU A 52 0.39 -4.19 1.93
N LEU A 53 -0.63 -4.60 1.17
CA LEU A 53 -1.39 -5.82 1.46
C LEU A 53 -0.50 -7.07 1.36
N VAL A 54 0.34 -7.15 0.33
CA VAL A 54 1.29 -8.26 0.15
C VAL A 54 2.34 -8.27 1.26
N ASP A 55 2.88 -7.11 1.64
CA ASP A 55 3.88 -6.98 2.69
C ASP A 55 3.34 -7.44 4.06
N VAL A 56 2.11 -7.06 4.38
CA VAL A 56 1.42 -7.51 5.61
C VAL A 56 1.20 -9.03 5.58
N ALA A 57 0.79 -9.59 4.44
CA ALA A 57 0.64 -11.03 4.29
C ALA A 57 1.98 -11.78 4.45
N LEU A 58 3.06 -11.26 3.85
CA LEU A 58 4.40 -11.81 3.98
C LEU A 58 4.87 -11.77 5.44
N GLY A 59 4.64 -10.68 6.17
CA GLY A 59 4.96 -10.58 7.60
C GLY A 59 4.25 -11.66 8.42
N SER A 60 2.96 -11.90 8.15
CA SER A 60 2.20 -12.98 8.77
C SER A 60 2.79 -14.36 8.46
N MET A 61 3.15 -14.62 7.20
CA MET A 61 3.78 -15.88 6.79
C MET A 61 5.14 -16.09 7.46
N VAL A 62 5.98 -15.05 7.57
CA VAL A 62 7.26 -15.11 8.29
C VAL A 62 7.03 -15.51 9.75
N ALA A 63 6.06 -14.88 10.43
CA ALA A 63 5.71 -15.24 11.80
C ALA A 63 5.28 -16.71 11.89
N THR A 64 4.43 -17.18 10.98
CA THR A 64 4.02 -18.60 10.92
C THR A 64 5.22 -19.52 10.75
N ILE A 65 6.14 -19.23 9.81
CA ILE A 65 7.33 -20.05 9.54
C ILE A 65 8.22 -20.16 10.78
N LEU A 66 8.38 -19.06 11.53
CA LEU A 66 9.21 -19.02 12.72
C LEU A 66 8.55 -19.68 13.94
N LEU A 67 7.21 -19.63 14.05
CA LEU A 67 6.48 -20.03 15.25
C LEU A 67 5.81 -21.40 15.16
N THR A 68 5.62 -21.98 13.98
CA THR A 68 4.96 -23.28 13.82
C THR A 68 5.89 -24.45 13.46
N GLY A 69 7.20 -24.19 13.39
CA GLY A 69 8.20 -25.23 13.13
C GLY A 69 8.22 -25.75 11.69
N VAL A 70 7.46 -25.13 10.77
CA VAL A 70 7.42 -25.47 9.34
C VAL A 70 8.84 -25.64 8.77
N PRO A 71 9.08 -26.66 7.92
CA PRO A 71 10.37 -26.83 7.28
C PRO A 71 10.75 -25.58 6.48
N ILE A 72 11.99 -25.10 6.65
CA ILE A 72 12.46 -23.85 6.03
C ILE A 72 12.23 -23.85 4.51
N ARG A 73 12.40 -25.00 3.84
CA ARG A 73 12.14 -25.16 2.40
C ARG A 73 10.69 -24.81 2.01
N VAL A 74 9.72 -25.25 2.81
CA VAL A 74 8.30 -24.94 2.59
C VAL A 74 8.04 -23.45 2.85
N GLY A 75 8.62 -22.90 3.91
CA GLY A 75 8.54 -21.47 4.21
C GLY A 75 9.12 -20.59 3.10
N LEU A 76 10.25 -20.97 2.51
CA LEU A 76 10.85 -20.25 1.38
C LEU A 76 9.94 -20.24 0.16
N ILE A 77 9.30 -21.36 -0.19
CA ILE A 77 8.34 -21.41 -1.29
C ILE A 77 7.11 -20.54 -0.97
N ALA A 78 6.59 -20.63 0.26
CA ALA A 78 5.45 -19.84 0.71
C ALA A 78 5.70 -18.32 0.61
N LEU A 79 6.93 -17.86 0.83
CA LEU A 79 7.32 -16.45 0.65
C LEU A 79 7.65 -16.11 -0.81
N ALA A 80 8.26 -17.03 -1.56
CA ALA A 80 8.67 -16.81 -2.94
C ALA A 80 7.48 -16.66 -3.90
N VAL A 81 6.38 -17.39 -3.68
CA VAL A 81 5.21 -17.34 -4.57
C VAL A 81 4.53 -15.96 -4.57
N PRO A 82 4.17 -15.35 -3.43
CA PRO A 82 3.62 -13.99 -3.42
C PRO A 82 4.59 -12.95 -3.97
N LEU A 83 5.89 -13.06 -3.65
CA LEU A 83 6.92 -12.14 -4.17
C LEU A 83 7.04 -12.24 -5.71
N ALA A 84 7.06 -13.45 -6.26
CA ALA A 84 7.10 -13.67 -7.70
C ALA A 84 5.83 -13.14 -8.38
N LEU A 85 4.66 -13.33 -7.76
CA LEU A 85 3.40 -12.78 -8.26
C LEU A 85 3.39 -11.25 -8.25
N GLN A 86 3.88 -10.63 -7.16
CA GLN A 86 4.02 -9.18 -7.07
C GLN A 86 4.95 -8.64 -8.17
N MET A 87 6.08 -9.31 -8.42
CA MET A 87 6.98 -8.97 -9.53
C MET A 87 6.31 -9.11 -10.89
N ALA A 88 5.53 -10.17 -11.11
CA ALA A 88 4.80 -10.39 -12.35
C ALA A 88 3.76 -9.28 -12.58
N ILE A 89 3.00 -8.91 -11.55
CA ILE A 89 2.02 -7.82 -11.60
C ILE A 89 2.72 -6.49 -11.90
N ALA A 90 3.84 -6.18 -11.22
CA ALA A 90 4.63 -4.98 -11.49
C ALA A 90 5.14 -4.94 -12.95
N PHE A 91 5.63 -6.06 -13.47
CA PHE A 91 6.07 -6.18 -14.85
C PHE A 91 4.92 -5.95 -15.85
N VAL A 92 3.78 -6.61 -15.65
CA VAL A 92 2.61 -6.50 -16.53
C VAL A 92 2.03 -5.08 -16.52
N THR A 93 1.88 -4.47 -15.34
CA THR A 93 1.38 -3.10 -15.20
C THR A 93 2.34 -2.07 -15.79
N SER A 94 3.65 -2.30 -15.76
CA SER A 94 4.63 -1.42 -16.41
C SER A 94 4.54 -1.41 -17.94
N ARG A 95 4.00 -2.47 -18.55
CA ARG A 95 3.94 -2.62 -20.01
C ARG A 95 2.54 -2.37 -20.58
N SER A 96 1.50 -2.44 -19.77
CA SER A 96 0.11 -2.32 -20.21
C SER A 96 -0.65 -1.27 -19.41
N ARG A 97 -1.11 -0.20 -20.09
CA ARG A 97 -1.99 0.82 -19.49
C ARG A 97 -3.32 0.25 -18.99
N LYS A 98 -3.82 -0.83 -19.60
CA LYS A 98 -5.05 -1.49 -19.15
C LYS A 98 -4.82 -2.25 -17.85
N ALA A 99 -3.71 -2.98 -17.75
CA ALA A 99 -3.35 -3.67 -16.51
C ALA A 99 -3.01 -2.68 -15.40
N GLU A 100 -2.29 -1.60 -15.74
CA GLU A 100 -2.04 -0.49 -14.84
C GLU A 100 -3.34 0.07 -14.26
N ARG A 101 -4.36 0.35 -15.10
CA ARG A 101 -5.66 0.87 -14.64
C ARG A 101 -6.48 -0.12 -13.80
N LEU A 102 -6.24 -1.42 -13.96
CA LEU A 102 -6.93 -2.46 -13.18
C LEU A 102 -6.31 -2.64 -11.80
N VAL A 103 -4.99 -2.45 -11.70
CA VAL A 103 -4.21 -2.75 -10.49
C VAL A 103 -3.84 -1.50 -9.70
N LYS A 104 -3.52 -0.40 -10.37
CA LYS A 104 -3.16 0.87 -9.75
C LYS A 104 -4.35 1.80 -9.77
N ASP A 105 -4.66 2.31 -8.59
CA ASP A 105 -5.57 3.45 -8.49
C ASP A 105 -4.94 4.66 -9.19
N ARG A 106 -5.78 5.49 -9.81
CA ARG A 106 -5.37 6.76 -10.38
C ARG A 106 -6.00 7.88 -9.58
N PRO A 107 -5.29 9.00 -9.38
CA PRO A 107 -5.90 10.13 -8.73
C PRO A 107 -7.09 10.60 -9.56
N SER A 108 -8.16 11.03 -8.90
CA SER A 108 -9.41 11.38 -9.55
C SER A 108 -9.98 12.69 -9.03
N VAL A 109 -10.49 13.54 -9.93
CA VAL A 109 -11.06 14.82 -9.54
C VAL A 109 -12.47 14.61 -9.00
N LEU A 110 -12.68 15.01 -7.74
CA LEU A 110 -13.99 14.94 -7.06
C LEU A 110 -14.75 16.27 -7.13
N PHE A 111 -14.05 17.38 -7.26
CA PHE A 111 -14.63 18.71 -7.41
C PHE A 111 -13.78 19.52 -8.37
N PHE A 112 -14.41 20.22 -9.32
CA PHE A 112 -13.72 21.09 -10.28
C PHE A 112 -14.59 22.28 -10.63
N ARG A 113 -14.05 23.49 -10.59
CA ARG A 113 -14.72 24.74 -11.01
C ARG A 113 -16.17 24.84 -10.51
N ALA A 114 -16.36 24.77 -9.20
CA ALA A 114 -17.66 24.85 -8.53
C ALA A 114 -18.64 23.69 -8.80
N LYS A 115 -18.21 22.59 -9.43
CA LYS A 115 -19.02 21.41 -9.66
C LYS A 115 -18.44 20.18 -8.97
N TYR A 116 -19.30 19.44 -8.27
CA TYR A 116 -18.97 18.12 -7.76
C TYR A 116 -19.07 17.09 -8.88
N GLN A 117 -18.11 16.18 -8.92
CA GLN A 117 -18.07 15.06 -9.85
C GLN A 117 -18.79 13.86 -9.21
N THR A 118 -20.12 13.98 -9.08
CA THR A 118 -20.95 13.06 -8.29
C THR A 118 -20.79 11.58 -8.69
N ASP A 119 -20.62 11.28 -9.98
CA ASP A 119 -20.42 9.90 -10.44
C ASP A 119 -19.07 9.33 -9.99
N VAL A 120 -18.00 10.13 -10.07
CA VAL A 120 -16.66 9.76 -9.58
C VAL A 120 -16.70 9.58 -8.07
N MET A 121 -17.35 10.51 -7.36
CA MET A 121 -17.52 10.45 -5.90
C MET A 121 -18.26 9.19 -5.46
N LYS A 122 -19.32 8.78 -6.16
CA LYS A 122 -20.03 7.51 -5.90
C LYS A 122 -19.13 6.29 -6.11
N HIS A 123 -18.36 6.27 -7.19
CA HIS A 123 -17.41 5.19 -7.46
C HIS A 123 -16.28 5.10 -6.43
N GLN A 124 -15.82 6.24 -5.92
CA GLN A 124 -14.78 6.33 -4.91
C GLN A 124 -15.33 6.26 -3.47
N LEU A 125 -16.65 6.12 -3.30
CA LEU A 125 -17.34 6.10 -2.01
C LEU A 125 -17.04 7.35 -1.14
N ILE A 126 -16.79 8.50 -1.77
CA ILE A 126 -16.49 9.76 -1.08
C ILE A 126 -17.74 10.65 -1.04
N SER A 127 -18.07 11.15 0.14
CA SER A 127 -19.17 12.08 0.35
C SER A 127 -18.76 13.54 0.12
N GLU A 128 -19.72 14.40 -0.21
CA GLU A 128 -19.48 15.87 -0.24
C GLU A 128 -19.05 16.41 1.13
N ALA A 129 -19.44 15.74 2.22
CA ALA A 129 -19.02 16.10 3.57
C ALA A 129 -17.50 15.91 3.76
N GLU A 130 -16.92 14.85 3.18
CA GLU A 130 -15.48 14.59 3.19
C GLU A 130 -14.71 15.57 2.31
N VAL A 131 -15.23 15.90 1.12
CA VAL A 131 -14.66 16.95 0.27
C VAL A 131 -14.60 18.28 1.04
N ARG A 132 -15.73 18.72 1.62
CA ARG A 132 -15.78 19.94 2.45
C ARG A 132 -14.88 19.85 3.68
N ARG A 133 -14.72 18.67 4.28
CA ARG A 133 -13.81 18.46 5.41
C ARG A 133 -12.35 18.67 4.99
N SER A 134 -11.95 18.14 3.83
CA SER A 134 -10.60 18.36 3.30
C SER A 134 -10.33 19.84 3.02
N VAL A 135 -11.31 20.54 2.42
CA VAL A 135 -11.25 21.99 2.18
C VAL A 135 -11.04 22.75 3.50
N ARG A 136 -11.80 22.43 4.57
CA ARG A 136 -11.56 23.02 5.90
C ARG A 136 -10.18 22.73 6.45
N LYS A 137 -9.69 21.49 6.30
CA LYS A 137 -8.35 21.08 6.74
C LYS A 137 -7.24 21.85 6.00
N SER A 138 -7.48 22.28 4.77
CA SER A 138 -6.57 23.12 3.97
C SER A 138 -6.57 24.62 4.35
N GLY A 139 -7.37 25.00 5.35
CA GLY A 139 -7.49 26.38 5.84
C GLY A 139 -8.47 27.25 5.05
N LEU A 140 -9.31 26.66 4.20
CA LEU A 140 -10.34 27.39 3.43
C LEU A 140 -11.71 27.25 4.09
N SER A 141 -12.47 28.34 4.10
CA SER A 141 -13.84 28.38 4.64
C SER A 141 -14.92 28.29 3.57
N SER A 142 -14.59 28.60 2.31
CA SER A 142 -15.53 28.64 1.19
C SER A 142 -15.14 27.68 0.08
N MET A 143 -16.11 26.94 -0.45
CA MET A 143 -15.95 26.16 -1.69
C MET A 143 -15.73 27.07 -2.91
N GLY A 144 -16.11 28.34 -2.81
CA GLY A 144 -15.89 29.34 -3.84
C GLY A 144 -14.42 29.67 -4.07
N ASP A 145 -13.55 29.41 -3.09
CA ASP A 145 -12.09 29.64 -3.18
C ASP A 145 -11.32 28.41 -3.67
N VAL A 146 -12.04 27.31 -3.93
CA VAL A 146 -11.48 26.03 -4.37
C VAL A 146 -11.66 25.91 -5.87
N ASP A 147 -10.59 25.55 -6.58
CA ASP A 147 -10.62 25.27 -8.01
C ASP A 147 -10.78 23.78 -8.28
N ALA A 148 -10.05 22.94 -7.53
CA ALA A 148 -10.18 21.49 -7.63
C ALA A 148 -10.00 20.79 -6.27
N VAL A 149 -10.63 19.63 -6.12
CA VAL A 149 -10.29 18.65 -5.08
C VAL A 149 -10.02 17.31 -5.77
N VAL A 150 -8.86 16.73 -5.49
CA VAL A 150 -8.39 15.48 -6.07
C VAL A 150 -8.34 14.42 -4.97
N PHE A 151 -8.85 13.23 -5.28
CA PHE A 151 -8.65 12.02 -4.49
C PHE A 151 -7.38 11.34 -4.97
N GLU A 152 -6.40 11.26 -4.10
CA GLU A 152 -5.07 10.71 -4.39
C GLU A 152 -5.04 9.19 -4.18
N THR A 153 -4.02 8.54 -4.75
CA THR A 153 -3.89 7.07 -4.72
C THR A 153 -3.59 6.50 -3.33
N ASP A 154 -3.15 7.34 -2.40
CA ASP A 154 -2.92 6.99 -1.00
C ASP A 154 -4.19 7.17 -0.13
N GLY A 155 -5.33 7.49 -0.75
CA GLY A 155 -6.61 7.72 -0.08
C GLY A 155 -6.75 9.11 0.54
N THR A 156 -5.78 10.01 0.31
CA THR A 156 -5.88 11.40 0.78
C THR A 156 -6.63 12.28 -0.21
N LEU A 157 -7.05 13.46 0.26
CA LEU A 157 -7.70 14.47 -0.57
C LEU A 157 -6.81 15.71 -0.66
N SER A 158 -6.34 16.05 -1.85
CA SER A 158 -5.59 17.28 -2.10
C SER A 158 -6.54 18.39 -2.58
N VAL A 159 -6.25 19.63 -2.17
CA VAL A 159 -7.11 20.81 -2.44
C VAL A 159 -6.31 21.84 -3.21
N LEU A 160 -6.78 22.18 -4.41
CA LEU A 160 -6.23 23.26 -5.23
C LEU A 160 -7.06 24.53 -5.02
N LYS A 161 -6.39 25.56 -4.52
CA LYS A 161 -6.94 26.90 -4.36
C LYS A 161 -7.05 27.58 -5.72
N LYS A 162 -8.05 28.44 -5.90
CA LYS A 162 -8.10 29.33 -7.05
C LYS A 162 -6.86 30.22 -7.07
N SER A 163 -6.28 30.37 -8.25
CA SER A 163 -5.14 31.22 -8.52
C SER A 163 -5.42 32.08 -9.75
N GLU A 164 -4.74 33.20 -9.89
CA GLU A 164 -4.73 33.97 -11.15
C GLU A 164 -4.04 33.19 -12.28
N ARG A 165 -3.19 32.21 -11.92
CA ARG A 165 -2.63 31.27 -12.89
C ARG A 165 -3.69 30.27 -13.34
N THR A 166 -3.89 30.21 -14.64
CA THR A 166 -4.88 29.34 -15.31
C THR A 166 -4.26 28.03 -15.83
N ASP A 167 -2.98 27.79 -15.57
CA ASP A 167 -2.30 26.56 -15.96
C ASP A 167 -2.53 25.46 -14.92
N PHE A 168 -3.46 24.55 -15.23
CA PHE A 168 -3.75 23.37 -14.40
C PHE A 168 -2.69 22.27 -14.53
N SER A 169 -1.41 22.66 -14.60
CA SER A 169 -0.28 21.73 -14.76
C SER A 169 -0.21 20.70 -13.63
N ALA A 170 -0.64 21.07 -12.42
CA ALA A 170 -0.75 20.17 -11.27
C ALA A 170 -1.82 19.06 -11.41
N LEU A 171 -2.77 19.21 -12.34
CA LEU A 171 -3.78 18.19 -12.62
C LEU A 171 -3.38 17.22 -13.74
N GLN A 172 -2.22 17.40 -14.38
CA GLN A 172 -1.78 16.49 -15.44
C GLN A 172 -1.69 15.04 -14.94
N GLY A 173 -2.39 14.13 -15.60
CA GLY A 173 -2.43 12.70 -15.25
C GLY A 173 -3.49 12.33 -14.19
N VAL A 174 -4.26 13.30 -13.70
CA VAL A 174 -5.44 13.06 -12.85
C VAL A 174 -6.62 12.70 -13.76
N ALA A 175 -7.42 11.70 -13.40
CA ALA A 175 -8.62 11.39 -14.15
C ALA A 175 -9.72 12.43 -13.85
N GLY A 176 -10.26 13.11 -14.87
CA GLY A 176 -11.36 14.03 -14.65
C GLY A 176 -11.66 14.98 -15.82
N PRO A 177 -12.66 15.85 -15.66
CA PRO A 177 -13.15 16.75 -16.71
C PRO A 177 -12.12 17.81 -17.18
N HIS A 178 -11.04 18.02 -16.43
CA HIS A 178 -9.95 18.91 -16.83
C HIS A 178 -9.11 18.35 -17.98
N GLU A 179 -9.21 17.05 -18.30
CA GLU A 179 -8.55 16.43 -19.46
C GLU A 179 -9.26 16.78 -20.78
N GLN A 180 -10.47 17.36 -20.71
CA GLN A 180 -11.30 17.75 -21.86
C GLN A 180 -11.36 19.28 -22.10
N ALA A 181 -10.64 20.07 -21.29
CA ALA A 181 -10.63 21.54 -21.30
C ALA A 181 -9.32 22.07 -21.90
#